data_AF-A0AAV0WE85-F1
#
_entry.id   AF-A0AAV0WE85-F1
#
_cell.length_a   1.000
_cell.length_b   1.000
_cell.length_c   1.000
_cell.angle_alpha   90.00
_cell.angle_beta   90.00
_cell.angle_gamma   90.00
#
_symmetry.space_group_name_H-M   'P 1'
#
loop_
_entity.id
_entity.type
_entity.pdbx_description
1 polymer ?
#
loop_
_entity_poly.entity_id
_entity_poly.type
_entity_poly.pdbx_seq_one_letter_code
_entity_poly.pdbx_strand_id
1 'polypeptide(L)'
;MSGSISGVQARCKQENNNIFYIHCYAHCLNLALIDSICEKSNTKSGLKNSSLIFDFLGTVQFVYTFLENSAIRHAVLENIAKESGQRFLTLKSLSTTRWACRAEAVSSIKKNYKIILSALHNICDDCTIPEIRAKGLFKQLQTIEFIFSLCMMEPILQMILIASKSLQSSNLDLLTAVQLINSLKKSLISMRNSEQYDETFNKCLKICKGDDIEIPEVRNRKVSTKVDSIKNQHMFVSKSEELKVTVYYKTLDILINGLHSRFTQESLDMINAVGNMISLEIHQTNLYEVLQTIFLISHEGLVAELRILKSVPNGSSTKAVYNWLDFLKENQRQNVFPNFKKVLIHFATIPVTSCSCERVFSKLPIVKSKLRSTMLQERLESFLLLLVEQEKLMNVQIEEVIDEFKSMNNERECSGSHMCEAVTWYIVKYK
;
A
#
# COMPACT_ATOMS: atom_id res chain seq x y z
N MET A 1 14.11 -2.19 7.89
CA MET A 1 15.29 -1.84 7.06
C MET A 1 15.71 -0.37 7.21
N SER A 2 14.79 0.54 7.52
CA SER A 2 15.01 1.99 7.66
C SER A 2 15.31 2.48 9.09
N GLY A 3 15.69 1.60 10.01
CA GLY A 3 15.99 2.00 11.39
C GLY A 3 17.20 2.93 11.44
N SER A 4 17.11 4.07 12.13
CA SER A 4 18.17 5.08 12.20
C SER A 4 19.40 4.65 12.97
N ILE A 5 19.27 3.67 13.89
CA ILE A 5 20.35 3.24 14.79
C ILE A 5 21.03 1.96 14.29
N SER A 6 20.25 0.93 13.96
CA SER A 6 20.76 -0.39 13.57
C SER A 6 20.14 -0.92 12.27
N GLY A 7 19.40 -0.08 11.55
CA GLY A 7 18.82 -0.46 10.26
C GLY A 7 19.89 -0.62 9.18
N VAL A 8 19.57 -1.43 8.18
CA VAL A 8 20.41 -1.63 6.98
C VAL A 8 20.78 -0.30 6.34
N GLN A 9 19.83 0.64 6.25
CA GLN A 9 20.06 2.00 5.77
C GLN A 9 21.21 2.70 6.53
N ALA A 10 21.16 2.69 7.86
CA ALA A 10 22.17 3.36 8.68
C ALA A 10 23.55 2.73 8.50
N ARG A 11 23.62 1.40 8.43
CA ARG A 11 24.88 0.67 8.17
C ARG A 11 25.46 0.96 6.79
N CYS A 12 24.64 0.99 5.74
CA CYS A 12 25.11 1.35 4.40
C CYS A 12 25.61 2.80 4.36
N LYS A 13 24.90 3.74 4.99
CA LYS A 13 25.34 5.14 5.06
C LYS A 13 26.66 5.31 5.85
N GLN A 14 26.92 4.48 6.88
CA GLN A 14 28.20 4.49 7.59
C GLN A 14 29.40 4.19 6.69
N GLU A 15 29.24 3.24 5.76
CA GLU A 15 30.28 2.90 4.77
C GLU A 15 30.38 3.94 3.66
N ASN A 16 29.26 4.51 3.23
CA ASN A 16 29.22 5.56 2.21
C ASN A 16 28.04 6.51 2.42
N ASN A 17 28.36 7.73 2.88
CA ASN A 17 27.38 8.79 3.15
C ASN A 17 26.64 9.27 1.89
N ASN A 18 27.16 9.00 0.69
CA ASN A 18 26.54 9.38 -0.58
C ASN A 18 25.45 8.40 -1.04
N ILE A 19 25.20 7.31 -0.29
CA ILE A 19 24.13 6.36 -0.63
C ILE A 19 22.76 6.98 -0.39
N PHE A 20 21.97 7.06 -1.47
CA PHE A 20 20.58 7.44 -1.40
C PHE A 20 19.72 6.28 -0.93
N TYR A 21 18.94 6.53 0.13
CA TYR A 21 17.93 5.60 0.59
C TYR A 21 16.57 5.99 0.04
N ILE A 22 15.95 5.06 -0.69
CA ILE A 22 14.60 5.22 -1.20
C ILE A 22 13.74 4.18 -0.50
N HIS A 23 12.81 4.66 0.31
CA HIS A 23 11.89 3.77 0.97
C HIS A 23 10.83 3.33 -0.04
N CYS A 24 10.51 2.04 -0.06
CA CYS A 24 9.45 1.50 -0.91
C CYS A 24 8.14 2.28 -0.70
N TYR A 25 7.61 2.87 -1.77
CA TYR A 25 6.43 3.74 -1.70
C TYR A 25 5.16 2.94 -1.34
N ALA A 26 5.03 1.72 -1.87
CA ALA A 26 3.95 0.82 -1.48
C ALA A 26 4.01 0.46 0.01
N HIS A 27 5.21 0.23 0.55
CA HIS A 27 5.40 -0.04 1.97
C HIS A 27 5.14 1.22 2.83
N CYS A 28 5.60 2.40 2.41
CA CYS A 28 5.28 3.68 3.04
C CYS A 28 3.78 3.91 3.15
N LEU A 29 3.05 3.72 2.04
CA LEU A 29 1.60 3.86 2.03
C LEU A 29 0.96 2.92 3.05
N ASN A 30 1.37 1.65 3.05
CA ASN A 30 0.83 0.66 3.97
C ASN A 30 1.11 1.00 5.44
N LEU A 31 2.34 1.43 5.77
CA LEU A 31 2.71 1.85 7.12
C LEU A 31 1.95 3.10 7.56
N ALA A 32 1.86 4.11 6.69
CA ALA A 32 1.10 5.34 6.98
C ALA A 32 -0.33 5.02 7.42
N LEU A 33 -0.97 4.05 6.76
CA LEU A 33 -2.32 3.62 7.07
C LEU A 33 -2.43 2.80 8.35
N ILE A 34 -1.50 1.87 8.56
CA ILE A 34 -1.44 1.07 9.79
C ILE A 34 -1.23 2.00 10.99
N ASP A 35 -0.26 2.89 10.93
CA ASP A 35 0.05 3.80 12.04
C ASP A 35 -1.11 4.76 12.30
N SER A 36 -1.78 5.24 11.23
CA SER A 36 -2.90 6.17 11.35
C SER A 36 -4.14 5.58 12.05
N ILE A 37 -4.39 4.27 11.90
CA ILE A 37 -5.66 3.67 12.35
C ILE A 37 -5.47 2.64 13.46
N CYS A 38 -4.32 1.96 13.48
CA CYS A 38 -4.01 0.91 14.45
C CYS A 38 -3.14 1.39 15.61
N GLU A 39 -2.77 2.67 15.72
CA GLU A 39 -1.97 3.16 16.84
C GLU A 39 -2.65 2.81 18.18
N LYS A 40 -2.05 1.83 18.88
CA LYS A 40 -2.19 1.70 20.32
C LYS A 40 -1.53 2.96 20.87
N SER A 41 -2.28 3.78 21.59
CA SER A 41 -1.80 4.97 22.29
C SER A 41 -0.49 4.69 23.05
N ASN A 42 0.66 4.89 22.38
CA ASN A 42 1.97 5.02 23.01
C ASN A 42 2.25 6.48 23.37
N THR A 43 1.22 7.32 23.35
CA THR A 43 1.25 8.56 24.12
C THR A 43 1.21 8.18 25.59
N LYS A 44 2.26 8.57 26.33
CA LYS A 44 2.37 8.49 27.80
C LYS A 44 1.21 9.18 28.55
N SER A 45 0.25 9.79 27.85
CA SER A 45 -1.04 10.24 28.35
C SER A 45 -2.07 9.12 28.19
N GLY A 46 -2.54 8.53 29.29
CA GLY A 46 -3.47 7.39 29.35
C GLY A 46 -4.87 7.54 28.71
N LEU A 47 -5.03 8.31 27.63
CA LEU A 47 -6.20 8.27 26.77
C LEU A 47 -6.08 7.08 25.80
N LYS A 48 -6.71 5.97 26.17
CA LYS A 48 -7.11 4.94 25.21
C LYS A 48 -8.07 5.58 24.20
N ASN A 49 -7.56 6.10 23.10
CA ASN A 49 -8.38 6.42 21.94
C ASN A 49 -8.58 5.11 21.16
N SER A 50 -9.49 4.24 21.61
CA SER A 50 -10.07 3.22 20.72
C SER A 50 -10.85 3.99 19.66
N SER A 51 -10.18 4.28 18.53
CA SER A 51 -10.83 4.94 17.40
C SER A 51 -12.02 4.09 16.99
N LEU A 52 -13.20 4.69 16.86
CA LEU A 52 -14.40 4.00 16.37
C LEU A 52 -14.12 3.20 15.09
N ILE A 53 -13.20 3.69 14.24
CA ILE A 53 -12.77 3.02 13.01
C ILE A 53 -12.02 1.71 13.28
N PHE A 54 -11.24 1.63 14.36
CA PHE A 54 -10.58 0.40 14.77
C PHE A 54 -11.60 -0.66 15.19
N ASP A 55 -12.59 -0.26 15.99
CA ASP A 55 -13.67 -1.16 16.41
C ASP A 55 -14.53 -1.60 15.22
N PHE A 56 -14.85 -0.67 14.30
CA PHE A 56 -15.51 -0.97 13.03
C PHE A 56 -14.75 -2.05 12.22
N LEU A 57 -13.43 -1.89 12.05
CA LEU A 57 -12.61 -2.89 11.36
C LEU A 57 -12.58 -4.22 12.14
N GLY A 58 -12.56 -4.17 13.48
CA GLY A 58 -12.72 -5.34 14.33
C GLY A 58 -14.03 -6.09 14.06
N THR A 59 -15.15 -5.37 13.97
CA THR A 59 -16.47 -5.92 13.63
C THR A 59 -16.47 -6.51 12.22
N VAL A 60 -15.89 -5.84 11.23
CA VAL A 60 -15.73 -6.35 9.85
C VAL A 60 -15.00 -7.70 9.84
N GLN A 61 -13.88 -7.80 10.56
CA GLN A 61 -13.17 -9.09 10.70
C GLN A 61 -14.02 -10.12 11.41
N PHE A 62 -14.74 -9.71 12.46
CA PHE A 62 -15.54 -10.64 13.25
C PHE A 62 -16.69 -11.23 12.43
N VAL A 63 -17.38 -10.43 11.62
CA VAL A 63 -18.39 -10.89 10.65
C VAL A 63 -17.81 -11.95 9.72
N TYR A 64 -16.65 -11.66 9.10
CA TYR A 64 -15.96 -12.63 8.24
C TYR A 64 -15.68 -13.94 8.98
N THR A 65 -15.00 -13.88 10.13
CA THR A 65 -14.65 -15.10 10.89
C THR A 65 -15.87 -15.83 11.41
N PHE A 66 -16.96 -15.13 11.70
CA PHE A 66 -18.18 -15.75 12.20
C PHE A 66 -18.90 -16.50 11.08
N LEU A 67 -19.09 -15.90 9.91
CA LEU A 67 -19.84 -16.53 8.82
C LEU A 67 -19.00 -17.55 8.05
N GLU A 68 -17.75 -17.22 7.72
CA GLU A 68 -16.91 -18.03 6.82
C GLU A 68 -16.21 -19.21 7.53
N ASN A 69 -15.95 -19.14 8.84
CA ASN A 69 -15.29 -20.25 9.57
C ASN A 69 -16.25 -21.41 9.91
N SER A 70 -17.49 -21.40 9.39
CA SER A 70 -18.47 -22.46 9.63
C SER A 70 -19.26 -22.74 8.37
N ALA A 71 -19.12 -23.95 7.84
CA ALA A 71 -19.82 -24.38 6.64
C ALA A 71 -21.35 -24.24 6.77
N ILE A 72 -21.90 -24.48 7.95
CA ILE A 72 -23.34 -24.34 8.23
C ILE A 72 -23.78 -22.87 8.09
N ARG A 73 -23.06 -21.94 8.73
CA ARG A 73 -23.39 -20.51 8.68
C ARG A 73 -23.12 -19.90 7.30
N HIS A 74 -22.08 -20.36 6.62
CA HIS A 74 -21.81 -20.01 5.23
C HIS A 74 -22.95 -20.48 4.31
N ALA A 75 -23.45 -21.71 4.49
CA ALA A 75 -24.58 -22.22 3.71
C ALA A 75 -25.86 -21.41 3.94
N VAL A 76 -26.14 -20.98 5.18
CA VAL A 76 -27.27 -20.06 5.48
C VAL A 76 -27.11 -18.75 4.70
N LEU A 77 -25.92 -18.17 4.71
CA LEU A 77 -25.62 -16.94 3.97
C LEU A 77 -25.80 -17.12 2.45
N GLU A 78 -25.33 -18.22 1.88
CA GLU A 78 -25.50 -18.52 0.46
C GLU A 78 -26.96 -18.73 0.06
N ASN A 79 -27.75 -19.42 0.89
CA ASN A 79 -29.16 -19.67 0.60
C ASN A 79 -29.95 -18.36 0.57
N ILE A 80 -29.76 -17.50 1.57
CA ILE A 80 -30.39 -16.17 1.61
C ILE A 80 -29.94 -15.31 0.43
N ALA A 81 -28.68 -15.41 0.02
CA ALA A 81 -28.19 -14.70 -1.16
C ALA A 81 -28.85 -15.18 -2.46
N LYS A 82 -29.07 -16.50 -2.61
CA LYS A 82 -29.78 -17.09 -3.76
C LYS A 82 -31.24 -16.66 -3.79
N GLU A 83 -31.92 -16.69 -2.65
CA GLU A 83 -33.34 -16.31 -2.51
C GLU A 83 -33.57 -14.82 -2.81
N SER A 84 -32.64 -13.96 -2.41
CA SER A 84 -32.74 -12.51 -2.64
C SER A 84 -32.38 -12.08 -4.07
N GLY A 85 -31.92 -13.00 -4.94
CA GLY A 85 -31.54 -12.72 -6.33
C GLY A 85 -30.39 -11.73 -6.49
N GLN A 86 -29.68 -11.40 -5.40
CA GLN A 86 -28.58 -10.45 -5.40
C GLN A 86 -27.25 -11.14 -5.72
N ARG A 87 -26.38 -10.44 -6.45
CA ARG A 87 -25.03 -10.92 -6.72
C ARG A 87 -24.21 -10.92 -5.43
N PHE A 88 -24.07 -12.10 -4.82
CA PHE A 88 -23.23 -12.31 -3.65
C PHE A 88 -21.76 -12.02 -3.95
N LEU A 89 -21.13 -11.15 -3.15
CA LEU A 89 -19.68 -10.96 -3.19
C LEU A 89 -19.03 -11.69 -2.01
N THR A 90 -18.19 -12.69 -2.26
CA THR A 90 -17.54 -13.47 -1.20
C THR A 90 -16.89 -12.57 -0.13
N LEU A 91 -17.15 -12.87 1.15
CA LEU A 91 -16.57 -12.11 2.24
C LEU A 91 -15.05 -12.35 2.29
N LYS A 92 -14.31 -11.34 2.75
CA LYS A 92 -12.85 -11.38 2.77
C LYS A 92 -12.33 -11.06 4.15
N SER A 93 -11.31 -11.79 4.58
CA SER A 93 -10.57 -11.51 5.81
C SER A 93 -9.83 -10.17 5.69
N LEU A 94 -9.78 -9.41 6.77
CA LEU A 94 -8.87 -8.29 6.89
C LEU A 94 -7.43 -8.79 6.94
N SER A 95 -6.59 -8.21 6.09
CA SER A 95 -5.16 -8.38 6.22
C SER A 95 -4.62 -7.48 7.34
N THR A 96 -3.79 -8.05 8.20
CA THR A 96 -3.03 -7.30 9.21
C THR A 96 -1.86 -6.54 8.59
N THR A 97 -1.25 -7.10 7.54
CA THR A 97 -0.02 -6.59 6.91
C THR A 97 -0.25 -5.84 5.60
N ARG A 98 -1.38 -6.04 4.90
CA ARG A 98 -1.71 -5.37 3.63
C ARG A 98 -3.00 -4.58 3.73
N TRP A 99 -2.90 -3.33 4.16
CA TRP A 99 -4.03 -2.48 4.47
C TRP A 99 -4.93 -2.18 3.25
N ALA A 100 -4.35 -2.12 2.05
CA ALA A 100 -5.12 -1.99 0.81
C ALA A 100 -6.15 -3.13 0.62
N CYS A 101 -5.84 -4.36 1.05
CA CYS A 101 -6.78 -5.49 0.94
C CYS A 101 -8.03 -5.33 1.82
N ARG A 102 -8.01 -4.44 2.82
CA ARG A 102 -9.18 -4.14 3.65
C ARG A 102 -10.30 -3.46 2.87
N ALA A 103 -9.97 -2.78 1.77
CA ALA A 103 -10.96 -2.18 0.87
C ALA A 103 -11.92 -3.24 0.31
N GLU A 104 -11.42 -4.42 -0.02
CA GLU A 104 -12.24 -5.50 -0.59
C GLU A 104 -13.18 -6.10 0.46
N ALA A 105 -12.72 -6.25 1.71
CA ALA A 105 -13.54 -6.73 2.83
C ALA A 105 -14.64 -5.73 3.22
N VAL A 106 -14.31 -4.43 3.28
CA VAL A 106 -15.30 -3.39 3.56
C VAL A 106 -16.32 -3.28 2.41
N SER A 107 -15.87 -3.39 1.16
CA SER A 107 -16.76 -3.37 -0.01
C SER A 107 -17.70 -4.57 -0.06
N SER A 108 -17.23 -5.79 0.29
CA SER A 108 -18.09 -6.98 0.33
C SER A 108 -19.14 -6.90 1.43
N ILE A 109 -18.80 -6.39 2.61
CA ILE A 109 -19.78 -6.13 3.67
C ILE A 109 -20.81 -5.09 3.23
N LYS A 110 -20.39 -3.98 2.62
CA LYS A 110 -21.31 -2.94 2.15
C LYS A 110 -22.31 -3.47 1.12
N LYS A 111 -21.83 -4.29 0.17
CA LYS A 111 -22.69 -4.89 -0.87
C LYS A 111 -23.64 -5.93 -0.33
N ASN A 112 -23.18 -6.77 0.59
CA ASN A 112 -23.98 -7.85 1.17
C ASN A 112 -24.68 -7.44 2.47
N TYR A 113 -24.74 -6.15 2.82
CA TYR A 113 -25.15 -5.70 4.16
C TYR A 113 -26.50 -6.27 4.59
N LYS A 114 -27.51 -6.20 3.71
CA LYS A 114 -28.85 -6.77 3.97
C LYS A 114 -28.84 -8.29 4.11
N ILE A 115 -28.12 -8.98 3.22
CA ILE A 115 -27.98 -10.45 3.26
C ILE A 115 -27.33 -10.89 4.58
N ILE A 116 -26.30 -10.16 5.02
CA ILE A 116 -25.60 -10.42 6.29
C ILE A 116 -26.56 -10.22 7.47
N LEU A 117 -27.36 -9.15 7.49
CA LEU A 117 -28.34 -8.91 8.55
C LEU A 117 -29.39 -10.04 8.60
N SER A 118 -29.96 -10.42 7.46
CA SER A 118 -30.93 -11.54 7.40
C SER A 118 -30.30 -12.87 7.82
N ALA A 119 -29.07 -13.15 7.40
CA ALA A 119 -28.36 -14.36 7.81
C ALA A 119 -28.10 -14.38 9.31
N LEU A 120 -27.67 -13.27 9.89
CA LEU A 120 -27.47 -13.16 11.33
C LEU A 120 -28.79 -13.31 12.08
N HIS A 121 -29.90 -12.76 11.58
CA HIS A 121 -31.23 -12.95 12.17
C HIS A 121 -31.65 -14.42 12.18
N ASN A 122 -31.58 -15.10 11.03
CA ASN A 122 -31.93 -16.53 10.96
C ASN A 122 -31.06 -17.38 11.89
N ILE A 123 -29.75 -17.09 11.97
CA ILE A 123 -28.84 -17.79 12.89
C ILE A 123 -29.16 -17.48 14.37
N CYS A 124 -29.75 -16.33 14.68
CA CYS A 124 -30.20 -16.02 16.05
C CYS A 124 -31.45 -16.81 16.46
N ASP A 125 -32.25 -17.22 15.49
CA ASP A 125 -33.51 -17.96 15.71
C ASP A 125 -33.29 -19.47 15.79
N ASP A 126 -32.29 -20.01 15.07
CA ASP A 126 -31.94 -21.44 15.09
C ASP A 126 -31.03 -21.82 16.29
N CYS A 127 -31.64 -22.25 17.39
CA CYS A 127 -31.00 -22.52 18.68
C CYS A 127 -30.03 -23.71 18.69
N THR A 128 -28.70 -23.49 18.57
CA THR A 128 -27.64 -24.41 19.08
C THR A 128 -26.26 -23.72 19.24
N ILE A 129 -26.13 -22.71 20.11
CA ILE A 129 -24.85 -22.32 20.77
C ILE A 129 -23.87 -21.31 20.04
N PRO A 130 -24.22 -20.58 18.95
CA PRO A 130 -23.59 -19.28 18.64
C PRO A 130 -24.51 -18.05 18.78
N GLU A 131 -25.68 -18.18 19.41
CA GLU A 131 -26.69 -17.10 19.50
C GLU A 131 -26.17 -15.78 20.08
N ILE A 132 -25.47 -15.80 21.22
CA ILE A 132 -25.09 -14.55 21.90
C ILE A 132 -24.11 -13.74 21.03
N ARG A 133 -23.21 -14.42 20.32
CA ARG A 133 -22.26 -13.78 19.40
C ARG A 133 -22.96 -13.27 18.15
N ALA A 134 -23.90 -14.05 17.58
CA ALA A 134 -24.72 -13.61 16.46
C ALA A 134 -25.58 -12.39 16.82
N LYS A 135 -26.29 -12.43 17.95
CA LYS A 135 -27.09 -11.33 18.49
C LYS A 135 -26.25 -10.09 18.76
N GLY A 136 -25.06 -10.27 19.33
CA GLY A 136 -24.10 -9.18 19.55
C GLY A 136 -23.63 -8.53 18.24
N LEU A 137 -23.25 -9.35 17.24
CA LEU A 137 -22.89 -8.89 15.91
C LEU A 137 -24.04 -8.15 15.23
N PHE A 138 -25.23 -8.76 15.20
CA PHE A 138 -26.43 -8.19 14.61
C PHE A 138 -26.70 -6.78 15.17
N LYS A 139 -26.69 -6.63 16.50
CA LYS A 139 -26.84 -5.32 17.16
C LYS A 139 -25.72 -4.35 16.81
N GLN A 140 -24.46 -4.79 16.72
CA GLN A 140 -23.34 -3.93 16.32
C GLN A 140 -23.49 -3.41 14.88
N LEU A 141 -23.92 -4.26 13.95
CA LEU A 141 -24.14 -3.89 12.55
C LEU A 141 -25.31 -2.90 12.40
N GLN A 142 -26.25 -2.89 13.34
CA GLN A 142 -27.38 -1.96 13.43
C GLN A 142 -27.06 -0.69 14.24
N THR A 143 -25.78 -0.35 14.47
CA THR A 143 -25.43 0.94 15.10
C THR A 143 -25.18 2.01 14.04
N ILE A 144 -25.58 3.26 14.32
CA ILE A 144 -25.24 4.39 13.46
C ILE A 144 -23.73 4.54 13.32
N GLU A 145 -22.97 4.25 14.37
CA GLU A 145 -21.52 4.28 14.37
C GLU A 145 -20.91 3.32 13.32
N PHE A 146 -21.42 2.09 13.24
CA PHE A 146 -20.96 1.10 12.26
C PHE A 146 -21.33 1.52 10.84
N ILE A 147 -22.57 1.94 10.61
CA ILE A 147 -23.06 2.32 9.28
C ILE A 147 -22.37 3.58 8.78
N PHE A 148 -22.15 4.56 9.64
CA PHE A 148 -21.41 5.77 9.31
C PHE A 148 -19.97 5.43 8.95
N SER A 149 -19.30 4.61 9.76
CA SER A 149 -17.94 4.14 9.49
C SER A 149 -17.85 3.38 8.16
N LEU A 150 -18.85 2.55 7.84
CA LEU A 150 -18.96 1.84 6.57
C LEU A 150 -19.13 2.80 5.38
N CYS A 151 -19.98 3.82 5.51
CA CYS A 151 -20.21 4.83 4.47
C CYS A 151 -18.99 5.71 4.21
N MET A 152 -18.25 6.06 5.27
CA MET A 152 -17.06 6.90 5.22
C MET A 152 -15.83 6.13 4.73
N MET A 153 -15.54 4.97 5.32
CA MET A 153 -14.29 4.25 5.07
C MET A 153 -14.25 3.57 3.72
N GLU A 154 -15.39 3.14 3.18
CA GLU A 154 -15.43 2.48 1.87
C GLU A 154 -14.83 3.34 0.74
N PRO A 155 -15.27 4.58 0.46
CA PRO A 155 -14.67 5.40 -0.58
C PRO A 155 -13.20 5.76 -0.30
N ILE A 156 -12.83 6.01 0.96
CA ILE A 156 -11.44 6.27 1.36
C ILE A 156 -10.54 5.09 1.01
N LEU A 157 -10.97 3.88 1.39
CA LEU A 157 -10.23 2.64 1.13
C LEU A 157 -10.16 2.29 -0.36
N GLN A 158 -11.18 2.63 -1.16
CA GLN A 158 -11.11 2.44 -2.61
C GLN A 158 -10.03 3.32 -3.27
N MET A 159 -9.93 4.60 -2.89
CA MET A 159 -8.86 5.48 -3.40
C MET A 159 -7.47 4.96 -3.00
N ILE A 160 -7.33 4.50 -1.77
CA ILE A 160 -6.10 3.87 -1.28
C ILE A 160 -5.78 2.58 -2.06
N LEU A 161 -6.77 1.75 -2.36
CA LEU A 161 -6.59 0.51 -3.12
C LEU A 161 -6.06 0.79 -4.52
N ILE A 162 -6.60 1.82 -5.20
CA ILE A 162 -6.11 2.27 -6.51
C ILE A 162 -4.64 2.67 -6.40
N ALA A 163 -4.31 3.56 -5.47
CA ALA A 163 -2.93 4.01 -5.29
C ALA A 163 -1.98 2.85 -4.96
N SER A 164 -2.39 1.94 -4.07
CA SER A 164 -1.60 0.77 -3.68
C SER A 164 -1.37 -0.19 -4.84
N LYS A 165 -2.38 -0.45 -5.69
CA LYS A 165 -2.22 -1.33 -6.86
C LYS A 165 -1.27 -0.71 -7.88
N SER A 166 -1.41 0.58 -8.17
CA SER A 166 -0.52 1.30 -9.08
C SER A 166 0.93 1.30 -8.58
N LEU A 167 1.16 1.58 -7.29
CA LEU A 167 2.51 1.55 -6.68
C LEU A 167 3.18 0.18 -6.66
N GLN A 168 2.42 -0.90 -6.83
CA GLN A 168 2.95 -2.26 -6.89
C GLN A 168 3.20 -2.73 -8.33
N SER A 169 2.82 -1.94 -9.34
CA SER A 169 3.05 -2.29 -10.74
C SER A 169 4.54 -2.25 -11.10
N SER A 170 4.98 -3.13 -12.00
CA SER A 170 6.38 -3.26 -12.40
C SER A 170 6.88 -2.10 -13.27
N ASN A 171 5.97 -1.40 -13.94
CA ASN A 171 6.29 -0.42 -14.98
C ASN A 171 6.09 1.02 -14.50
N LEU A 172 6.08 1.25 -13.18
CA LEU A 172 5.86 2.57 -12.60
C LEU A 172 7.20 3.30 -12.39
N ASP A 173 7.31 4.50 -12.95
CA ASP A 173 8.41 5.41 -12.65
C ASP A 173 8.16 6.24 -11.37
N LEU A 174 9.24 6.74 -10.78
CA LEU A 174 9.20 7.43 -9.48
C LEU A 174 8.50 8.79 -9.53
N LEU A 175 8.49 9.49 -10.68
CA LEU A 175 7.76 10.76 -10.84
C LEU A 175 6.25 10.51 -10.80
N THR A 176 5.79 9.53 -11.58
CA THR A 176 4.38 9.13 -11.62
C THR A 176 3.93 8.64 -10.24
N ALA A 177 4.79 7.91 -9.51
CA ALA A 177 4.52 7.48 -8.14
C ALA A 177 4.29 8.66 -7.17
N VAL A 178 5.15 9.69 -7.22
CA VAL A 178 5.00 10.91 -6.41
C VAL A 178 3.73 11.68 -6.79
N GLN A 179 3.45 11.83 -8.08
CA GLN A 179 2.23 12.49 -8.56
C GLN A 179 0.96 11.76 -8.09
N LEU A 180 0.96 10.43 -8.13
CA LEU A 180 -0.14 9.60 -7.65
C LEU A 180 -0.39 9.79 -6.14
N ILE A 181 0.67 9.79 -5.32
CA ILE A 181 0.55 10.04 -3.88
C ILE A 181 0.07 11.46 -3.59
N ASN A 182 0.57 12.46 -4.31
CA ASN A 182 0.12 13.84 -4.16
C ASN A 182 -1.34 14.01 -4.59
N SER A 183 -1.77 13.31 -5.62
CA SER A 183 -3.18 13.27 -6.06
C SER A 183 -4.06 12.61 -4.99
N LEU A 184 -3.64 11.49 -4.41
CA LEU A 184 -4.33 10.85 -3.29
C LEU A 184 -4.47 11.79 -2.09
N LYS A 185 -3.38 12.48 -1.70
CA LYS A 185 -3.40 13.48 -0.62
C LYS A 185 -4.41 14.60 -0.91
N LYS A 186 -4.39 15.17 -2.12
CA LYS A 186 -5.33 16.21 -2.54
C LYS A 186 -6.78 15.72 -2.49
N SER A 187 -7.06 14.50 -2.95
CA SER A 187 -8.39 13.90 -2.87
C SER A 187 -8.86 13.75 -1.42
N LEU A 188 -8.01 13.25 -0.51
CA LEU A 188 -8.36 13.13 0.92
C LEU A 188 -8.58 14.49 1.58
N ILE A 189 -7.77 15.50 1.25
CA ILE A 189 -7.96 16.88 1.73
C ILE A 189 -9.29 17.43 1.22
N SER A 190 -9.64 17.17 -0.05
CA SER A 190 -10.91 17.63 -0.62
C SER A 190 -12.14 17.01 0.06
N MET A 191 -12.03 15.79 0.61
CA MET A 191 -13.10 15.21 1.42
C MET A 191 -13.27 15.90 2.77
N ARG A 192 -12.25 16.59 3.27
CA ARG A 192 -12.24 17.20 4.61
C ARG A 192 -12.97 18.55 4.65
N ASN A 193 -14.24 18.56 4.24
CA ASN A 193 -15.12 19.74 4.31
C ASN A 193 -16.51 19.37 4.87
N SER A 194 -17.38 20.37 5.08
CA SER A 194 -18.73 20.14 5.62
C SER A 194 -19.67 19.46 4.64
N GLU A 195 -19.64 19.85 3.37
CA GLU A 195 -20.55 19.36 2.34
C GLU A 195 -20.37 17.84 2.11
N GLN A 196 -19.12 17.39 1.99
CA GLN A 196 -18.77 15.97 1.82
C GLN A 196 -19.11 15.14 3.07
N TYR A 197 -18.99 15.74 4.25
CA TYR A 197 -19.49 15.13 5.46
C TYR A 197 -21.02 14.96 5.40
N ASP A 198 -21.75 16.02 5.05
CA ASP A 198 -23.22 16.01 5.01
C ASP A 198 -23.74 15.00 3.97
N GLU A 199 -23.08 14.88 2.81
CA GLU A 199 -23.38 13.82 1.83
C GLU A 199 -23.18 12.41 2.39
N THR A 200 -22.07 12.19 3.11
CA THR A 200 -21.74 10.90 3.72
C THR A 200 -22.74 10.56 4.83
N PHE A 201 -23.08 11.54 5.66
CA PHE A 201 -24.05 11.39 6.74
C PHE A 201 -25.46 11.15 6.20
N ASN A 202 -25.87 11.85 5.14
CA ASN A 202 -27.14 11.61 4.46
C ASN A 202 -27.26 10.19 3.87
N LYS A 203 -26.17 9.64 3.31
CA LYS A 203 -26.12 8.23 2.89
C LYS A 203 -26.32 7.29 4.08
N CYS A 204 -25.67 7.57 5.20
CA CYS A 204 -25.86 6.81 6.45
C CYS A 204 -27.31 6.87 6.92
N LEU A 205 -27.92 8.06 6.98
CA LEU A 205 -29.31 8.24 7.40
C LEU A 205 -30.30 7.49 6.52
N LYS A 206 -30.06 7.42 5.20
CA LYS A 206 -30.90 6.64 4.28
C LYS A 206 -30.88 5.14 4.60
N ILE A 207 -29.71 4.60 4.97
CA ILE A 207 -29.59 3.20 5.39
C ILE A 207 -30.29 3.01 6.74
N CYS A 208 -30.04 3.87 7.73
CA CYS A 208 -30.69 3.77 9.03
C CYS A 208 -32.22 3.82 8.94
N LYS A 209 -32.78 4.71 8.12
CA LYS A 209 -34.23 4.78 7.89
C LYS A 209 -34.79 3.56 7.17
N GLY A 210 -34.02 2.95 6.27
CA GLY A 210 -34.44 1.77 5.52
C GLY A 210 -34.51 0.50 6.36
N ASP A 211 -33.68 0.41 7.40
CA ASP A 211 -33.56 -0.76 8.28
C ASP A 211 -34.06 -0.47 9.73
N ASP A 212 -34.81 0.62 9.91
CA ASP A 212 -35.43 1.08 11.17
C ASP A 212 -34.46 1.17 12.37
N ILE A 213 -33.32 1.81 12.13
CA ILE A 213 -32.24 1.96 13.12
C ILE A 213 -32.38 3.29 13.85
N GLU A 214 -32.60 3.22 15.17
CA GLU A 214 -32.68 4.37 16.05
C GLU A 214 -31.34 5.11 16.15
N ILE A 215 -31.40 6.45 16.11
CA ILE A 215 -30.25 7.32 16.30
C ILE A 215 -30.21 7.74 17.77
N PRO A 216 -29.22 7.28 18.55
CA PRO A 216 -29.15 7.62 19.97
C PRO A 216 -28.83 9.10 20.15
N GLU A 217 -29.37 9.69 21.22
CA GLU A 217 -28.96 11.01 21.69
C GLU A 217 -27.50 11.01 22.15
N VAL A 218 -26.87 12.19 22.12
CA VAL A 218 -25.48 12.36 22.55
C VAL A 218 -25.35 11.98 24.03
N ARG A 219 -24.44 11.06 24.32
CA ARG A 219 -24.24 10.57 25.69
C ARG A 219 -23.36 11.56 26.47
N ASN A 220 -23.96 12.28 27.40
CA ASN A 220 -23.21 13.19 28.28
C ASN A 220 -22.31 12.41 29.24
N ARG A 221 -20.99 12.62 29.16
CA ARG A 221 -20.04 11.99 30.08
C ARG A 221 -20.20 12.61 31.46
N LYS A 222 -20.39 11.77 32.50
CA LYS A 222 -20.35 12.24 33.89
C LYS A 222 -18.94 12.73 34.23
N VAL A 223 -18.83 13.99 34.64
CA VAL A 223 -17.56 14.59 35.09
C VAL A 223 -17.18 13.97 36.44
N SER A 224 -15.91 13.61 36.59
CA SER A 224 -15.37 13.19 37.90
C SER A 224 -15.34 14.40 38.81
N THR A 225 -16.00 14.34 39.96
CA THR A 225 -16.03 15.41 40.96
C THR A 225 -14.69 15.62 41.66
N LYS A 226 -13.67 14.79 41.39
CA LYS A 226 -12.40 14.77 42.11
C LYS A 226 -11.30 15.65 41.50
N VAL A 227 -11.45 16.10 40.26
CA VAL A 227 -10.40 16.85 39.55
C VAL A 227 -11.09 17.96 38.75
N ASP A 228 -10.98 19.18 39.27
CA ASP A 228 -11.40 20.45 38.67
C ASP A 228 -12.91 20.68 38.50
N SER A 229 -13.41 21.65 39.27
CA SER A 229 -14.73 22.29 39.18
C SER A 229 -14.89 23.16 37.92
N ILE A 230 -14.14 22.89 36.85
CA ILE A 230 -14.12 23.73 35.64
C ILE A 230 -15.15 23.18 34.65
N LYS A 231 -16.24 23.94 34.46
CA LYS A 231 -17.35 23.67 33.52
C LYS A 231 -16.98 23.91 32.05
N ASN A 232 -15.77 23.60 31.60
CA ASN A 232 -15.32 23.88 30.22
C ASN A 232 -15.37 22.64 29.30
N GLN A 233 -16.17 21.62 29.63
CA GLN A 233 -16.34 20.49 28.71
C GLN A 233 -17.33 20.84 27.59
N HIS A 234 -16.84 20.76 26.36
CA HIS A 234 -17.66 20.86 25.16
C HIS A 234 -18.67 19.71 25.12
N MET A 235 -19.96 20.03 25.03
CA MET A 235 -21.03 19.05 24.78
C MET A 235 -21.48 19.16 23.33
N PHE A 236 -21.60 18.03 22.64
CA PHE A 236 -22.15 18.03 21.29
C PHE A 236 -23.67 18.18 21.35
N VAL A 237 -24.23 18.96 20.43
CA VAL A 237 -25.68 19.20 20.38
C VAL A 237 -26.38 18.03 19.70
N SER A 238 -25.74 17.43 18.70
CA SER A 238 -26.30 16.30 17.95
C SER A 238 -25.29 15.16 17.74
N LYS A 239 -25.80 13.95 17.51
CA LYS A 239 -24.97 12.80 17.16
C LYS A 239 -24.21 13.01 15.85
N SER A 240 -24.79 13.79 14.93
CA SER A 240 -24.13 14.21 13.69
C SER A 240 -22.86 15.03 14.00
N GLU A 241 -22.97 16.08 14.81
CA GLU A 241 -21.81 16.90 15.19
C GLU A 241 -20.73 16.09 15.91
N GLU A 242 -21.13 15.19 16.81
CA GLU A 242 -20.21 14.26 17.49
C GLU A 242 -19.41 13.45 16.47
N LEU A 243 -20.09 12.78 15.53
CA LEU A 243 -19.45 11.96 14.50
C LEU A 243 -18.60 12.78 13.53
N LYS A 244 -19.03 14.00 13.19
CA LYS A 244 -18.30 14.93 12.33
C LYS A 244 -16.92 15.26 12.90
N VAL A 245 -16.88 15.67 14.17
CA VAL A 245 -15.66 16.12 14.83
C VAL A 245 -14.81 14.94 15.30
N THR A 246 -15.41 13.98 16.00
CA THR A 246 -14.67 12.92 16.69
C THR A 246 -14.22 11.78 15.79
N VAL A 247 -14.93 11.54 14.67
CA VAL A 247 -14.67 10.43 13.76
C VAL A 247 -14.23 10.94 12.39
N TYR A 248 -15.05 11.74 11.71
CA TYR A 248 -14.83 12.10 10.31
C TYR A 248 -13.56 12.94 10.11
N TYR A 249 -13.52 14.15 10.68
CA TYR A 249 -12.34 15.01 10.55
C TYR A 249 -11.12 14.40 11.22
N LYS A 250 -11.27 13.83 12.42
CA LYS A 250 -10.16 13.17 13.11
C LYS A 250 -9.51 12.08 12.27
N THR A 251 -10.29 11.21 11.63
CA THR A 251 -9.75 10.09 10.83
C THR A 251 -9.08 10.60 9.56
N LEU A 252 -9.68 11.57 8.86
CA LEU A 252 -9.06 12.20 7.69
C LEU A 252 -7.75 12.91 8.08
N ASP A 253 -7.73 13.66 9.19
CA ASP A 253 -6.55 14.38 9.67
C ASP A 253 -5.40 13.43 10.00
N ILE A 254 -5.69 12.35 10.71
CA ILE A 254 -4.66 11.36 11.04
C ILE A 254 -4.13 10.71 9.76
N LEU A 255 -5.00 10.32 8.82
CA LEU A 255 -4.58 9.74 7.53
C LEU A 255 -3.74 10.72 6.70
N ILE A 256 -4.16 11.98 6.59
CA ILE A 256 -3.45 13.02 5.84
C ILE A 256 -2.08 13.28 6.46
N ASN A 257 -1.99 13.37 7.79
CA ASN A 257 -0.74 13.56 8.52
C ASN A 257 0.19 12.33 8.42
N GLY A 258 -0.36 11.12 8.46
CA GLY A 258 0.37 9.88 8.23
C GLY A 258 0.98 9.83 6.84
N LEU A 259 0.21 10.21 5.82
CA LEU A 259 0.72 10.34 4.45
C LEU A 259 1.73 11.49 4.30
N HIS A 260 1.55 12.61 5.00
CA HIS A 260 2.51 13.71 4.97
C HIS A 260 3.86 13.25 5.52
N SER A 261 3.89 12.79 6.77
CA SER A 261 5.11 12.39 7.49
C SER A 261 5.89 11.24 6.83
N ARG A 262 5.22 10.27 6.20
CA ARG A 262 5.87 9.11 5.58
C ARG A 262 6.40 9.37 4.16
N PHE A 263 5.86 10.36 3.46
CA PHE A 263 6.28 10.70 2.09
C PHE A 263 7.17 11.93 2.00
N THR A 264 7.44 12.63 3.10
CA THR A 264 8.56 13.59 3.21
C THR A 264 9.89 12.84 3.31
N GLN A 265 10.47 12.46 2.18
CA GLN A 265 11.72 11.71 2.08
C GLN A 265 12.84 12.58 1.49
N GLU A 266 14.10 12.26 1.84
CA GLU A 266 15.32 12.87 1.27
C GLU A 266 15.37 12.77 -0.27
N SER A 267 14.70 11.77 -0.85
CA SER A 267 14.66 11.54 -2.30
C SER A 267 13.77 12.53 -3.05
N LEU A 268 12.91 13.31 -2.37
CA LEU A 268 11.98 14.22 -3.03
C LEU A 268 12.68 15.31 -3.84
N ASP A 269 13.79 15.86 -3.33
CA ASP A 269 14.53 16.92 -4.01
C ASP A 269 15.12 16.43 -5.33
N MET A 270 15.68 15.22 -5.33
CA MET A 270 16.15 14.54 -6.55
C MET A 270 15.00 14.30 -7.54
N ILE A 271 13.86 13.79 -7.06
CA ILE A 271 12.70 13.51 -7.91
C ILE A 271 12.17 14.80 -8.54
N ASN A 272 12.03 15.86 -7.75
CA ASN A 272 11.59 17.17 -8.23
C ASN A 272 12.58 17.77 -9.24
N ALA A 273 13.88 17.64 -8.99
CA ALA A 273 14.91 18.09 -9.92
C ALA A 273 14.83 17.38 -11.28
N VAL A 274 14.66 16.05 -11.27
CA VAL A 274 14.48 15.26 -12.51
C VAL A 274 13.15 15.60 -13.20
N GLY A 275 12.06 15.80 -12.45
CA GLY A 275 10.77 16.20 -12.99
C GLY A 275 10.81 17.56 -13.70
N ASN A 276 11.48 18.53 -13.09
CA ASN A 276 11.70 19.86 -13.69
C ASN A 276 12.63 19.77 -14.90
N MET A 277 13.64 18.89 -14.86
CA MET A 277 14.53 18.62 -16.00
C MET A 277 13.76 18.08 -17.21
N ILE A 278 12.90 17.07 -16.99
CA ILE A 278 12.06 16.45 -18.02
C ILE A 278 11.02 17.43 -18.59
N SER A 279 10.49 18.31 -17.73
CA SER A 279 9.58 19.37 -18.16
C SER A 279 10.32 20.53 -18.85
N LEU A 280 11.66 20.49 -18.89
CA LEU A 280 12.53 21.58 -19.36
C LEU A 280 12.32 22.90 -18.57
N GLU A 281 11.75 22.84 -17.37
CA GLU A 281 11.42 23.98 -16.50
C GLU A 281 12.41 24.11 -15.34
N ILE A 282 13.71 24.02 -15.63
CA ILE A 282 14.73 24.27 -14.60
C ILE A 282 15.03 25.77 -14.56
N HIS A 283 14.53 26.42 -13.52
CA HIS A 283 14.73 27.84 -13.27
C HIS A 283 15.63 28.13 -12.07
N GLN A 284 15.88 27.13 -11.21
CA GLN A 284 16.60 27.28 -9.95
C GLN A 284 17.97 26.62 -10.01
N THR A 285 19.01 27.34 -9.59
CA THR A 285 20.41 26.87 -9.51
C THR A 285 20.55 25.65 -8.61
N ASN A 286 19.85 25.61 -7.49
CA ASN A 286 19.91 24.52 -6.51
C ASN A 286 19.52 23.15 -7.11
N LEU A 287 18.64 23.12 -8.12
CA LEU A 287 18.25 21.86 -8.78
C LEU A 287 19.38 21.29 -9.64
N TYR A 288 20.20 22.15 -10.25
CA TYR A 288 21.35 21.71 -11.01
C TYR A 288 22.43 21.09 -10.11
N GLU A 289 22.65 21.66 -8.93
CA GLU A 289 23.59 21.13 -7.93
C GLU A 289 23.19 19.73 -7.46
N VAL A 290 21.89 19.52 -7.22
CA VAL A 290 21.34 18.21 -6.87
C VAL A 290 21.59 17.20 -7.99
N LEU A 291 21.31 17.55 -9.25
CA LEU A 291 21.54 16.63 -10.39
C LEU A 291 23.03 16.33 -10.59
N GLN A 292 23.89 17.34 -10.47
CA GLN A 292 25.33 17.19 -10.62
C GLN A 292 25.92 16.23 -9.58
N THR A 293 25.56 16.42 -8.32
CA THR A 293 26.10 15.64 -7.20
C THR A 293 25.65 14.19 -7.27
N ILE A 294 24.38 13.96 -7.63
CA ILE A 294 23.78 12.62 -7.62
C ILE A 294 24.17 11.81 -8.85
N PHE A 295 24.10 12.40 -10.04
CA PHE A 295 24.31 11.69 -11.30
C PHE A 295 25.72 11.85 -11.86
N LEU A 296 26.60 12.60 -11.18
CA LEU A 296 27.98 12.84 -11.56
C LEU A 296 28.08 13.33 -13.01
N ILE A 297 27.39 14.43 -13.30
CA ILE A 297 27.29 15.06 -14.64
C ILE A 297 27.92 16.46 -14.66
N SER A 298 28.25 16.96 -15.84
CA SER A 298 28.72 18.34 -16.00
C SER A 298 27.55 19.32 -15.91
N HIS A 299 27.65 20.31 -15.00
CA HIS A 299 26.66 21.38 -14.88
C HIS A 299 26.50 22.15 -16.20
N GLU A 300 27.61 22.65 -16.74
CA GLU A 300 27.62 23.44 -17.98
C GLU A 300 27.13 22.62 -19.18
N GLY A 301 27.55 21.34 -19.25
CA GLY A 301 27.11 20.41 -20.28
C GLY A 301 25.61 20.19 -20.24
N LEU A 302 25.03 19.91 -19.07
CA LEU A 302 23.60 19.72 -18.91
C LEU A 302 22.80 20.99 -19.26
N VAL A 303 23.29 22.17 -18.84
CA VAL A 303 22.64 23.45 -19.16
C VAL A 303 22.61 23.69 -20.68
N ALA A 304 23.72 23.43 -21.37
CA ALA A 304 23.80 23.54 -22.83
C ALA A 304 22.85 22.54 -23.52
N GLU A 305 22.85 21.28 -23.10
CA GLU A 305 21.96 20.24 -23.61
C GLU A 305 20.48 20.62 -23.46
N LEU A 306 20.07 21.08 -22.28
CA LEU A 306 18.68 21.49 -22.01
C LEU A 306 18.27 22.71 -22.84
N ARG A 307 19.18 23.67 -23.06
CA ARG A 307 18.92 24.83 -23.92
C ARG A 307 18.63 24.40 -25.36
N ILE A 308 19.40 23.44 -25.87
CA ILE A 308 19.17 22.87 -27.19
C ILE A 308 17.86 22.08 -27.22
N LEU A 309 17.59 21.24 -26.21
CA LEU A 309 16.36 20.44 -26.14
C LEU A 309 15.08 21.30 -26.12
N LYS A 310 15.10 22.48 -25.47
CA LYS A 310 13.99 23.45 -25.52
C LYS A 310 13.65 23.93 -26.93
N SER A 311 14.62 23.98 -27.83
CA SER A 311 14.42 24.40 -29.22
C SER A 311 13.89 23.26 -30.11
N VAL A 312 13.79 22.03 -29.59
CA VAL A 312 13.32 20.88 -30.35
C VAL A 312 11.78 20.85 -30.33
N PRO A 313 11.10 20.85 -31.50
CA PRO A 313 9.65 21.00 -31.60
C PRO A 313 8.84 19.87 -30.91
N ASN A 314 9.45 18.71 -30.66
CA ASN A 314 8.80 17.57 -29.98
C ASN A 314 9.21 17.42 -28.49
N GLY A 315 10.03 18.33 -27.95
CA GLY A 315 10.66 18.16 -26.64
C GLY A 315 9.81 18.55 -25.42
N SER A 316 8.65 19.18 -25.57
CA SER A 316 7.85 19.64 -24.41
C SER A 316 6.61 18.79 -24.10
N SER A 317 6.22 17.86 -24.98
CA SER A 317 4.95 17.13 -24.85
C SER A 317 5.04 15.87 -23.97
N THR A 318 6.25 15.38 -23.70
CA THR A 318 6.48 14.10 -23.01
C THR A 318 6.91 14.29 -21.56
N LYS A 319 5.99 13.97 -20.62
CA LYS A 319 6.23 14.11 -19.17
C LYS A 319 6.84 12.88 -18.49
N ALA A 320 7.01 11.78 -19.23
CA ALA A 320 7.49 10.52 -18.68
C ALA A 320 8.94 10.21 -19.10
N VAL A 321 9.70 9.61 -18.19
CA VAL A 321 11.12 9.27 -18.37
C VAL A 321 11.32 8.35 -19.57
N TYR A 322 10.47 7.33 -19.73
CA TYR A 322 10.59 6.34 -20.80
C TYR A 322 10.36 6.96 -22.18
N ASN A 323 9.39 7.85 -22.33
CA ASN A 323 9.14 8.59 -23.57
C ASN A 323 10.37 9.38 -24.02
N TRP A 324 11.12 9.96 -23.09
CA TRP A 324 12.36 10.65 -23.41
C TRP A 324 13.47 9.71 -23.86
N LEU A 325 13.59 8.53 -23.23
CA LEU A 325 14.56 7.52 -23.64
C LEU A 325 14.25 6.98 -25.05
N ASP A 326 12.98 6.75 -25.35
CA ASP A 326 12.52 6.33 -26.68
C ASP A 326 12.78 7.43 -27.72
N PHE A 327 12.41 8.68 -27.41
CA PHE A 327 12.69 9.83 -28.28
C PHE A 327 14.18 9.95 -28.62
N LEU A 328 15.08 9.81 -27.63
CA LEU A 328 16.52 9.89 -27.86
C LEU A 328 17.04 8.73 -28.73
N LYS A 329 16.43 7.54 -28.60
CA LYS A 329 16.79 6.35 -29.36
C LYS A 329 16.31 6.43 -30.81
N GLU A 330 15.04 6.73 -31.02
CA GLU A 330 14.42 6.81 -32.35
C GLU A 330 15.06 7.89 -33.22
N ASN A 331 15.42 9.02 -32.62
CA ASN A 331 16.04 10.13 -33.33
C ASN A 331 17.58 10.05 -33.41
N GLN A 332 18.20 8.96 -32.95
CA GLN A 332 19.66 8.77 -32.89
C GLN A 332 20.40 9.91 -32.13
N ARG A 333 19.73 10.54 -31.17
CA ARG A 333 20.24 11.70 -30.40
C ARG A 333 20.95 11.31 -29.10
N GLN A 334 21.18 10.02 -28.90
CA GLN A 334 21.76 9.49 -27.67
C GLN A 334 23.15 10.04 -27.34
N ASN A 335 23.98 10.31 -28.35
CA ASN A 335 25.33 10.85 -28.19
C ASN A 335 25.36 12.39 -28.16
N VAL A 336 24.26 13.03 -28.57
CA VAL A 336 24.13 14.50 -28.60
C VAL A 336 23.83 15.05 -27.20
N PHE A 337 23.09 14.28 -26.39
CA PHE A 337 22.67 14.68 -25.04
C PHE A 337 23.16 13.68 -23.96
N PRO A 338 24.49 13.51 -23.78
CA PRO A 338 25.04 12.51 -22.90
C PRO A 338 24.68 12.74 -21.42
N ASN A 339 24.68 13.98 -20.92
CA ASN A 339 24.36 14.26 -19.52
C ASN A 339 22.86 14.02 -19.24
N PHE A 340 21.97 14.49 -20.12
CA PHE A 340 20.54 14.30 -20.02
C PHE A 340 20.17 12.80 -20.10
N LYS A 341 20.74 12.07 -21.07
CA LYS A 341 20.58 10.60 -21.17
C LYS A 341 21.03 9.89 -19.90
N LYS A 342 22.19 10.28 -19.35
CA LYS A 342 22.75 9.67 -18.14
C LYS A 342 21.81 9.82 -16.94
N VAL A 343 21.24 11.02 -16.73
CA VAL A 343 20.24 11.24 -15.68
C VAL A 343 19.02 10.34 -15.88
N LEU A 344 18.46 10.27 -17.10
CA LEU A 344 17.27 9.48 -17.38
C LEU A 344 17.49 7.98 -17.14
N ILE A 345 18.62 7.43 -17.59
CA ILE A 345 18.96 6.00 -17.39
C ILE A 345 19.09 5.71 -15.89
N HIS A 346 19.90 6.48 -15.17
CA HIS A 346 20.09 6.24 -13.73
C HIS A 346 18.78 6.40 -12.95
N PHE A 347 17.98 7.42 -13.26
CA PHE A 347 16.69 7.60 -12.61
C PHE A 347 15.71 6.46 -12.92
N ALA A 348 15.68 5.95 -14.16
CA ALA A 348 14.84 4.83 -14.55
C ALA A 348 15.22 3.51 -13.86
N THR A 349 16.49 3.35 -13.44
CA THR A 349 16.93 2.15 -12.71
C THR A 349 16.52 2.13 -11.24
N ILE A 350 16.01 3.25 -10.71
CA ILE A 350 15.58 3.35 -9.32
C ILE A 350 14.22 2.67 -9.15
N PRO A 351 14.11 1.59 -8.36
CA PRO A 351 12.84 0.93 -8.14
C PRO A 351 11.93 1.75 -7.22
N VAL A 352 10.68 1.96 -7.62
CA VAL A 352 9.63 2.58 -6.78
C VAL A 352 9.18 1.64 -5.66
N THR A 353 9.31 0.34 -5.89
CA THR A 353 8.71 -0.73 -5.09
C THR A 353 9.73 -1.83 -4.83
N SER A 354 9.81 -2.28 -3.57
CA SER A 354 10.51 -3.50 -3.18
C SER A 354 9.67 -4.76 -3.39
N CYS A 355 8.45 -4.66 -3.95
CA CYS A 355 7.52 -5.79 -4.01
C CYS A 355 8.05 -6.96 -4.85
N SER A 356 8.90 -6.71 -5.84
CA SER A 356 9.59 -7.78 -6.56
C SER A 356 10.56 -8.54 -5.64
N CYS A 357 11.37 -7.83 -4.85
CA CYS A 357 12.23 -8.45 -3.84
C CYS A 357 11.41 -9.15 -2.75
N GLU A 358 10.32 -8.55 -2.28
CA GLU A 358 9.41 -9.15 -1.28
C GLU A 358 8.73 -10.42 -1.80
N ARG A 359 8.40 -10.48 -3.10
CA ARG A 359 7.92 -11.71 -3.75
C ARG A 359 8.98 -12.81 -3.67
N VAL A 360 10.25 -12.51 -3.93
CA VAL A 360 11.35 -13.46 -3.72
C VAL A 360 11.42 -13.92 -2.25
N PHE A 361 11.38 -12.98 -1.30
CA PHE A 361 11.41 -13.31 0.13
C PHE A 361 10.20 -14.12 0.58
N SER A 362 9.03 -13.95 -0.03
CA SER A 362 7.84 -14.77 0.27
C SER A 362 8.03 -16.24 -0.08
N LYS A 363 8.95 -16.54 -0.99
CA LYS A 363 9.32 -17.90 -1.36
C LYS A 363 10.45 -18.49 -0.52
N LEU A 364 11.18 -17.64 0.22
CA LEU A 364 12.29 -18.08 1.08
C LEU A 364 11.89 -19.19 2.06
N PRO A 365 10.71 -19.16 2.74
CA PRO A 365 10.31 -20.25 3.65
C PRO A 365 10.10 -21.60 2.96
N ILE A 366 9.84 -21.61 1.65
CA ILE A 366 9.69 -22.82 0.83
C ILE A 366 11.07 -23.43 0.57
N VAL A 367 12.05 -22.60 0.21
CA VAL A 367 13.43 -23.04 -0.10
C VAL A 367 14.18 -23.40 1.19
N LYS A 368 14.16 -22.50 2.18
CA LYS A 368 14.81 -22.61 3.49
C LYS A 368 13.78 -22.99 4.56
N SER A 369 13.31 -24.23 4.49
CA SER A 369 12.37 -24.79 5.47
C SER A 369 13.11 -25.25 6.74
N LYS A 370 12.34 -25.53 7.81
CA LYS A 370 12.89 -26.07 9.07
C LYS A 370 13.69 -27.37 8.88
N LEU A 371 13.33 -28.18 7.87
CA LEU A 371 14.02 -29.42 7.53
C LEU A 371 15.26 -29.21 6.66
N ARG A 372 15.46 -28.00 6.11
CA ARG A 372 16.59 -27.61 5.25
C ARG A 372 17.43 -26.49 5.89
N SER A 373 17.58 -26.52 7.22
CA SER A 373 18.26 -25.45 7.97
C SER A 373 19.77 -25.41 7.78
N THR A 374 20.39 -26.49 7.28
CA THR A 374 21.84 -26.64 7.08
C THR A 374 22.31 -26.26 5.67
N MET A 375 21.44 -25.68 4.83
CA MET A 375 21.80 -25.27 3.48
C MET A 375 22.81 -24.11 3.50
N LEU A 376 23.88 -24.25 2.72
CA LEU A 376 24.87 -23.20 2.50
C LEU A 376 24.27 -22.02 1.69
N GLN A 377 24.88 -20.85 1.83
CA GLN A 377 24.37 -19.61 1.24
C GLN A 377 24.35 -19.66 -0.30
N GLU A 378 25.40 -20.17 -0.94
CA GLU A 378 25.47 -20.32 -2.41
C GLU A 378 24.34 -21.18 -2.96
N ARG A 379 24.11 -22.33 -2.32
CA ARG A 379 23.01 -23.23 -2.69
C ARG A 379 21.65 -22.56 -2.50
N LEU A 380 21.47 -21.81 -1.41
CA LEU A 380 20.23 -21.08 -1.15
C LEU A 380 19.94 -20.04 -2.24
N GLU A 381 20.97 -19.28 -2.65
CA GLU A 381 20.86 -18.26 -3.69
C GLU A 381 20.50 -18.87 -5.05
N SER A 382 21.16 -19.96 -5.45
CA SER A 382 20.84 -20.71 -6.66
C SER A 382 19.38 -21.20 -6.66
N PHE A 383 18.93 -21.84 -5.57
CA PHE A 383 17.53 -22.29 -5.48
C PHE A 383 16.51 -21.15 -5.50
N LEU A 384 16.82 -20.02 -4.85
CA LEU A 384 15.97 -18.84 -4.92
C LEU A 384 15.88 -18.31 -6.34
N LEU A 385 16.99 -18.23 -7.08
CA LEU A 385 16.97 -17.76 -8.47
C LEU A 385 16.11 -18.66 -9.36
N LEU A 386 16.33 -19.98 -9.30
CA LEU A 386 15.56 -20.97 -10.07
C LEU A 386 14.06 -20.86 -9.77
N LEU A 387 13.71 -20.63 -8.50
CA LEU A 387 12.33 -20.57 -8.07
C LEU A 387 11.66 -19.21 -8.37
N VAL A 388 12.43 -18.14 -8.56
CA VAL A 388 11.93 -16.84 -9.03
C VAL A 388 11.75 -16.83 -10.54
N GLU A 389 12.69 -17.41 -11.28
CA GLU A 389 12.72 -17.44 -12.75
C GLU A 389 12.07 -18.73 -13.32
N GLN A 390 11.07 -19.28 -12.62
CA GLN A 390 10.42 -20.55 -12.99
C GLN A 390 9.86 -20.57 -14.42
N GLU A 391 9.30 -19.45 -14.90
CA GLU A 391 8.78 -19.35 -16.26
C GLU A 391 9.88 -19.53 -17.31
N LYS A 392 11.10 -19.05 -17.03
CA LYS A 392 12.25 -19.27 -17.92
C LYS A 392 12.78 -20.68 -17.79
N LEU A 393 12.81 -21.22 -16.58
CA LEU A 393 13.22 -22.60 -16.33
C LEU A 393 12.39 -23.60 -17.15
N MET A 394 11.08 -23.33 -17.32
CA MET A 394 10.21 -24.18 -18.16
C MET A 394 10.63 -24.22 -19.63
N ASN A 395 11.36 -23.21 -20.11
CA ASN A 395 11.81 -23.11 -21.50
C ASN A 395 13.26 -23.57 -21.70
N VAL A 396 13.97 -23.93 -20.62
CA VAL A 396 15.35 -24.41 -20.71
C VAL A 396 15.37 -25.87 -21.18
N GLN A 397 16.11 -26.16 -22.25
CA GLN A 397 16.33 -27.52 -22.71
C GLN A 397 17.38 -28.20 -21.82
N ILE A 398 17.02 -29.35 -21.26
CA ILE A 398 17.86 -30.08 -20.29
C ILE A 398 19.14 -30.57 -20.97
N GLU A 399 19.06 -30.95 -22.24
CA GLU A 399 20.18 -31.41 -23.05
C GLU A 399 21.28 -30.33 -23.18
N GLU A 400 20.88 -29.08 -23.40
CA GLU A 400 21.82 -27.95 -23.50
C GLU A 400 22.52 -27.68 -22.16
N VAL A 401 21.78 -27.77 -21.05
CA VAL A 401 22.36 -27.63 -19.70
C VAL A 401 23.37 -28.76 -19.43
N ILE A 402 23.04 -29.99 -19.84
CA ILE A 402 23.94 -31.14 -19.68
C ILE A 402 25.22 -30.94 -20.49
N ASP A 403 25.12 -30.46 -21.73
CA ASP A 403 26.28 -30.23 -22.58
C ASP A 403 27.15 -29.07 -22.11
N GLU A 404 26.54 -28.00 -21.61
CA GLU A 404 27.27 -26.89 -20.98
C GLU A 404 27.95 -27.34 -19.68
N PHE A 405 27.28 -28.13 -18.85
CA PHE A 405 27.88 -28.73 -17.65
C PHE A 405 29.05 -29.65 -17.98
N LYS A 406 28.95 -30.46 -19.05
CA LYS A 406 30.08 -31.28 -19.53
C LYS A 406 31.29 -30.42 -19.91
N SER A 407 31.07 -29.25 -20.49
CA SER A 407 32.12 -28.33 -20.93
C SER A 407 32.86 -27.61 -19.78
N MET A 408 32.25 -27.51 -18.60
CA MET A 408 32.88 -26.97 -17.38
C MET A 408 33.86 -28.01 -16.80
N ASN A 409 35.10 -28.00 -17.29
CA ASN A 409 36.10 -29.04 -17.02
C ASN A 409 36.91 -28.88 -15.70
N ASN A 410 36.81 -27.77 -14.95
CA ASN A 410 37.75 -27.48 -13.84
C ASN A 410 37.18 -27.48 -12.40
N GLU A 411 35.89 -27.70 -12.16
CA GLU A 411 35.31 -27.72 -10.80
C GLU A 411 34.36 -28.92 -10.58
N ARG A 412 34.78 -30.10 -11.03
CA ARG A 412 34.04 -31.35 -10.83
C ARG A 412 34.30 -31.95 -9.45
N GLU A 413 34.01 -31.24 -8.37
CA GLU A 413 33.76 -31.92 -7.09
C GLU A 413 32.29 -32.32 -7.06
N CYS A 414 31.98 -33.61 -7.08
CA CYS A 414 30.61 -34.13 -7.08
C CYS A 414 29.86 -33.78 -5.78
N SER A 415 29.34 -32.57 -5.69
CA SER A 415 28.29 -32.19 -4.76
C SER A 415 27.04 -31.82 -5.56
N GLY A 416 25.85 -32.27 -5.12
CA GLY A 416 24.58 -31.97 -5.81
C GLY A 416 24.21 -30.48 -5.88
N SER A 417 25.08 -29.58 -5.41
CA SER A 417 25.03 -28.11 -5.57
C SER A 417 25.31 -27.67 -7.00
N HIS A 418 26.28 -28.29 -7.68
CA HIS A 418 26.82 -27.75 -8.93
C HIS A 418 25.89 -27.88 -10.14
N MET A 419 24.98 -28.85 -10.14
CA MET A 419 23.97 -28.94 -11.21
C MET A 419 22.93 -27.81 -11.09
N CYS A 420 22.58 -27.41 -9.87
CA CYS A 420 21.73 -26.22 -9.67
C CYS A 420 22.49 -24.94 -10.08
N GLU A 421 23.76 -24.85 -9.75
CA GLU A 421 24.63 -23.73 -10.17
C GLU A 421 24.80 -23.66 -11.68
N ALA A 422 24.95 -24.80 -12.37
CA ALA A 422 25.06 -24.85 -13.83
C ALA A 422 23.78 -24.39 -14.54
N VAL A 423 22.60 -24.80 -14.05
CA VAL A 423 21.31 -24.30 -14.56
C VAL A 423 21.18 -22.80 -14.27
N THR A 424 21.62 -22.35 -13.09
CA THR A 424 21.63 -20.93 -12.70
C THR A 424 22.55 -20.12 -13.63
N TRP A 425 23.74 -20.63 -13.93
CA TRP A 425 24.71 -20.05 -14.86
C TRP A 425 24.18 -19.96 -16.28
N TYR A 426 23.55 -21.02 -16.78
CA TYR A 426 22.88 -21.02 -18.08
C TYR A 426 21.81 -19.90 -18.13
N ILE A 427 20.94 -19.81 -17.12
CA ILE A 427 19.90 -18.76 -17.06
C ILE A 427 20.49 -17.35 -17.00
N VAL A 428 21.61 -17.14 -16.30
CA VAL A 428 22.27 -15.83 -16.19
C VAL A 428 23.01 -15.45 -17.48
N LYS A 429 23.64 -16.42 -18.16
CA LYS A 429 24.42 -16.21 -19.39
C LYS A 429 23.55 -15.91 -20.60
N TYR A 430 22.34 -16.47 -20.66
CA TYR A 430 21.37 -16.25 -21.74
C TYR A 430 20.27 -15.24 -21.37
N LYS A 431 20.53 -14.39 -20.37
CA LYS A 431 19.70 -13.23 -19.97
C LYS A 431 20.07 -12.00 -20.80
#